data_AF-A0A0M3HLM9-F1
#
_entry.id   AF-A0A0M3HLM9-F1
#
_cell.length_a   1.000
_cell.length_b   1.000
_cell.length_c   1.000
_cell.angle_alpha   90.00
_cell.angle_beta   90.00
_cell.angle_gamma   90.00
#
_symmetry.space_group_name_H-M   'P 1'
#
loop_
_entity.id
_entity.type
_entity.pdbx_description
1 polymer ?
#
loop_
_entity_poly.entity_id
_entity_poly.type
_entity_poly.pdbx_seq_one_letter_code
_entity_poly.pdbx_strand_id
1 'polypeptide(L)'
;MRHGLIPNLLAEGQTSRYNCRDAVWFWLYAIVKYIQKAPHGEQILRDKVLRLYPHDEAIYGIDQKEEELHATMFDALSRHFNGISFRERNAGRQIDEHMNDDGSLFQFSTARNANRPRNL
;
A
#
# COMPACT_ATOMS: atom_id res chain seq x y z
N MET A 1 4.41 1.73 2.85
CA MET A 1 3.05 1.56 2.32
C MET A 1 2.64 2.85 1.66
N ARG A 2 1.98 2.79 0.50
CA ARG A 2 1.45 3.93 -0.26
C ARG A 2 0.28 3.45 -1.10
N HIS A 3 -0.73 4.29 -1.37
CA HIS A 3 -1.95 3.89 -2.10
C HIS A 3 -2.72 2.72 -1.47
N GLY A 4 -2.46 2.41 -0.19
CA GLY A 4 -2.98 1.21 0.47
C GLY A 4 -2.21 -0.08 0.17
N LEU A 5 -1.10 0.01 -0.58
CA LEU A 5 -0.32 -1.14 -1.05
C LEU A 5 1.07 -1.21 -0.39
N ILE A 6 1.58 -2.44 -0.29
CA ILE A 6 2.97 -2.74 0.03
C ILE A 6 3.73 -2.87 -1.30
N PRO A 7 4.89 -2.23 -1.47
CA PRO A 7 5.59 -2.26 -2.75
C PRO A 7 6.14 -3.66 -3.04
N ASN A 8 6.21 -4.02 -4.33
CA ASN A 8 6.85 -5.25 -4.77
C ASN A 8 8.38 -5.13 -4.74
N LEU A 9 8.87 -3.96 -5.17
CA LEU A 9 10.28 -3.60 -5.18
C LEU A 9 10.44 -2.42 -4.23
N LEU A 10 11.24 -2.61 -3.17
CA LEU A 10 11.39 -1.60 -2.12
C LEU A 10 12.38 -0.51 -2.51
N ALA A 11 13.56 -0.87 -3.07
CA ALA A 11 14.61 0.06 -3.48
C ALA A 11 14.84 1.21 -2.48
N GLU A 12 15.19 0.84 -1.23
CA GLU A 12 15.38 1.73 -0.06
C GLU A 12 14.18 2.62 0.30
N GLY A 13 13.03 2.39 -0.32
CA GLY A 13 11.85 3.22 -0.20
C GLY A 13 11.79 4.32 -1.25
N GLN A 14 12.90 4.77 -1.85
CA GLN A 14 12.93 5.95 -2.73
C GLN A 14 12.31 5.69 -4.11
N THR A 15 12.61 4.54 -4.72
CA THR A 15 12.12 4.12 -6.05
C THR A 15 11.21 2.89 -5.95
N SER A 16 10.41 2.84 -4.88
CA SER A 16 9.50 1.72 -4.65
C SER A 16 8.43 1.60 -5.73
N ARG A 17 8.17 0.37 -6.21
CA ARG A 17 7.11 0.07 -7.19
C ARG A 17 5.89 -0.55 -6.53
N TYR A 18 4.71 0.01 -6.78
CA TYR A 18 3.45 -0.32 -6.12
C TYR A 18 2.48 -1.05 -7.07
N ASN A 19 3.01 -1.95 -7.89
CA ASN A 19 2.27 -2.71 -8.89
C ASN A 19 1.77 -4.09 -8.40
N CYS A 20 2.00 -4.45 -7.13
CA CYS A 20 1.61 -5.74 -6.57
C CYS A 20 0.40 -5.60 -5.64
N ARG A 21 -0.71 -6.23 -6.03
CA ARG A 21 -1.95 -6.27 -5.23
C ARG A 21 -1.89 -7.22 -4.05
N ASP A 22 -1.11 -8.30 -4.17
CA ASP A 22 -1.13 -9.39 -3.20
C ASP A 22 -0.20 -9.14 -2.01
N ALA A 23 0.84 -8.33 -2.21
CA ALA A 23 1.87 -8.04 -1.21
C ALA A 23 1.29 -7.53 0.12
N VAL A 24 0.27 -6.67 0.06
CA VAL A 24 -0.40 -6.14 1.26
C VAL A 24 -1.10 -7.24 2.06
N TRP A 25 -1.70 -8.22 1.39
CA TRP A 25 -2.38 -9.34 2.04
C TRP A 25 -1.38 -10.31 2.67
N PHE A 26 -0.29 -10.61 1.98
CA PHE A 26 0.79 -11.42 2.56
C PHE A 26 1.45 -10.73 3.76
N TRP A 27 1.62 -9.40 3.70
CA TRP A 27 2.12 -8.61 4.82
C TRP A 27 1.19 -8.66 6.04
N LEU A 28 -0.12 -8.45 5.85
CA LEU A 28 -1.12 -8.59 6.92
C LEU A 28 -1.13 -10.01 7.50
N TYR A 29 -1.09 -11.03 6.64
CA TYR A 29 -1.04 -12.42 7.06
C TYR A 29 0.23 -12.75 7.86
N ALA A 30 1.38 -12.22 7.45
CA ALA A 30 2.64 -12.38 8.17
C ALA A 30 2.56 -11.79 9.59
N ILE A 31 1.93 -10.63 9.77
CA ILE A 31 1.69 -10.03 11.09
C ILE A 31 0.80 -10.93 11.95
N VAL A 32 -0.31 -11.45 11.38
CA VAL A 32 -1.17 -12.40 12.09
C VAL A 32 -0.39 -13.64 12.52
N LYS A 33 0.47 -14.18 11.65
CA LYS A 33 1.32 -15.33 11.97
C LYS A 33 2.39 -15.01 13.01
N TYR A 34 2.93 -13.81 13.00
CA TYR A 34 3.84 -13.35 14.05
C TYR A 34 3.15 -13.33 15.40
N ILE A 35 1.98 -12.68 15.50
CA ILE A 35 1.20 -12.58 16.74
C ILE A 35 0.86 -13.98 17.29
N GLN A 36 0.49 -14.93 16.42
CA GLN A 36 0.16 -16.30 16.83
C GLN A 36 1.38 -17.11 17.34
N LYS A 37 2.60 -16.76 16.95
CA LYS A 37 3.81 -17.54 17.22
C LYS A 37 4.70 -16.93 18.31
N ALA A 38 4.74 -15.61 18.40
CA ALA A 38 5.60 -14.90 19.34
C ALA A 38 4.94 -14.81 20.73
N PRO A 39 5.71 -14.99 21.82
CA PRO A 39 5.23 -14.66 23.16
C PRO A 39 4.85 -13.18 23.23
N HIS A 40 3.64 -12.88 23.75
CA HIS A 40 3.09 -11.51 23.76
C HIS A 40 3.11 -10.81 22.39
N GLY A 41 2.93 -11.58 21.32
CA GLY A 41 3.07 -11.09 19.95
C GLY A 41 2.12 -9.94 19.60
N GLU A 42 1.00 -9.78 20.31
CA GLU A 42 0.09 -8.64 20.15
C GLU A 42 0.73 -7.28 20.46
N GLN A 43 1.84 -7.24 21.20
CA GLN A 43 2.54 -5.99 21.52
C GLN A 43 3.09 -5.30 20.26
N ILE A 44 3.45 -6.07 19.22
CA ILE A 44 3.95 -5.52 17.94
C ILE A 44 2.97 -4.53 17.31
N LEU A 45 1.67 -4.69 17.59
CA LEU A 45 0.65 -3.79 17.06
C LEU A 45 0.87 -2.34 17.51
N ARG A 46 1.45 -2.12 18.70
CA ARG A 46 1.75 -0.81 19.27
C ARG A 46 3.15 -0.29 18.90
N ASP A 47 4.00 -1.12 18.29
CA ASP A 47 5.33 -0.70 17.87
C ASP A 47 5.24 0.42 16.84
N LYS A 48 6.17 1.38 16.95
CA LYS A 48 6.23 2.51 16.03
C LYS A 48 6.88 2.07 14.71
N VAL A 49 6.23 2.43 13.61
CA VAL A 49 6.72 2.26 12.24
C VAL A 49 6.86 3.62 11.57
N LEU A 50 7.90 3.78 10.76
CA LEU A 50 8.15 4.99 10.00
C LEU A 50 7.40 4.95 8.66
N ARG A 51 6.44 5.86 8.50
CA ARG A 51 5.76 6.14 7.24
C ARG A 51 6.64 7.01 6.36
N LEU A 52 7.35 6.38 5.43
CA LEU A 52 8.07 7.09 4.37
C LEU A 52 7.12 7.86 3.42
N TYR A 53 5.88 7.37 3.29
CA TYR A 53 4.82 7.99 2.50
C TYR A 53 3.50 7.97 3.29
N PRO A 54 3.20 9.00 4.10
CA PRO A 54 1.95 9.04 4.85
C PRO A 54 0.71 9.26 3.96
N HIS A 55 0.87 9.99 2.86
CA HIS A 55 -0.18 10.21 1.87
C HIS A 55 0.33 9.98 0.45
N ASP A 56 -0.60 9.85 -0.49
CA ASP A 56 -0.33 9.39 -1.85
C ASP A 56 0.53 10.36 -2.64
N GLU A 57 0.54 11.63 -2.27
CA GLU A 57 1.38 12.65 -2.91
C GLU A 57 2.75 12.87 -2.27
N ALA A 58 3.03 12.22 -1.14
CA ALA A 58 4.22 12.47 -0.34
C ALA A 58 5.53 12.29 -1.15
N ILE A 59 6.48 13.17 -0.88
CA ILE A 59 7.83 13.14 -1.44
C ILE A 59 8.75 12.44 -0.43
N TYR A 60 9.59 11.55 -0.93
CA TYR A 60 10.53 10.80 -0.09
C TYR A 60 11.41 11.74 0.73
N GLY A 61 11.48 11.52 2.04
CA GLY A 61 12.36 12.25 2.94
C GLY A 61 11.84 13.59 3.46
N ILE A 62 10.65 14.03 3.03
CA ILE A 62 10.07 15.32 3.46
C ILE A 62 9.02 15.10 4.55
N ASP A 63 7.98 14.32 4.24
CA ASP A 63 6.80 14.19 5.10
C ASP A 63 6.83 12.89 5.89
N GLN A 64 7.98 12.45 6.41
CA GLN A 64 8.03 11.19 7.14
C GLN A 64 7.30 11.30 8.48
N LYS A 65 6.56 10.27 8.86
CA LYS A 65 5.78 10.25 10.11
C LYS A 65 5.91 8.92 10.83
N GLU A 66 6.09 8.93 12.14
CA GLU A 66 5.93 7.73 12.96
C GLU A 66 4.46 7.50 13.35
N GLU A 67 4.02 6.26 13.28
CA GLU A 67 2.73 5.83 13.82
C GLU A 67 2.80 4.39 14.31
N GLU A 68 1.78 3.95 15.05
CA GLU A 68 1.71 2.56 15.51
C GLU A 68 1.40 1.63 14.34
N LEU A 69 1.97 0.42 14.36
CA LEU A 69 1.77 -0.57 13.30
C LEU A 69 0.29 -0.80 13.00
N HIS A 70 -0.56 -0.88 14.03
CA HIS A 70 -2.00 -1.10 13.85
C HIS A 70 -2.68 0.03 13.06
N ALA A 71 -2.20 1.28 13.18
CA ALA A 71 -2.72 2.41 12.42
C ALA A 71 -2.39 2.27 10.92
N THR A 72 -1.15 1.85 10.61
CA THR A 72 -0.75 1.54 9.22
C THR A 72 -1.56 0.38 8.64
N MET A 73 -1.83 -0.66 9.43
CA MET A 73 -2.67 -1.78 9.02
C MET A 73 -4.12 -1.34 8.74
N PHE A 74 -4.67 -0.50 9.61
CA PHE A 74 -6.03 0.03 9.46
C PHE A 74 -6.17 0.89 8.21
N ASP A 75 -5.20 1.75 7.90
CA ASP A 75 -5.20 2.55 6.66
C ASP A 75 -5.20 1.64 5.42
N ALA A 76 -4.39 0.57 5.42
CA ALA A 76 -4.37 -0.39 4.30
C ALA A 76 -5.75 -1.04 4.09
N LEU A 77 -6.35 -1.59 5.16
CA LEU A 77 -7.67 -2.20 5.09
C LEU A 77 -8.76 -1.21 4.67
N SER A 78 -8.73 0.00 5.21
CA SER A 78 -9.71 1.05 4.91
C SER A 78 -9.66 1.49 3.45
N ARG A 79 -8.45 1.65 2.89
CA ARG A 79 -8.25 1.98 1.48
C ARG A 79 -8.74 0.85 0.57
N HIS A 80 -8.40 -0.39 0.89
CA HIS A 80 -8.91 -1.54 0.14
C HIS A 80 -10.44 -1.60 0.20
N PHE A 81 -11.05 -1.33 1.36
CA PHE A 81 -12.50 -1.30 1.52
C PHE A 81 -13.15 -0.22 0.66
N ASN A 82 -12.62 1.00 0.69
CA ASN A 82 -13.13 2.15 -0.08
C ASN A 82 -12.85 2.04 -1.59
N GLY A 83 -11.87 1.24 -1.98
CA GLY A 83 -11.40 1.15 -3.36
C GLY A 83 -10.19 2.05 -3.58
N ILE A 84 -9.27 1.56 -4.40
CA ILE A 84 -7.98 2.18 -4.71
C ILE A 84 -8.00 2.50 -6.21
N SER A 85 -7.67 3.74 -6.55
CA SER A 85 -7.52 4.19 -7.94
C SER A 85 -6.35 5.17 -8.01
N PHE A 86 -5.27 4.79 -8.69
CA PHE A 86 -4.12 5.66 -8.88
C PHE A 86 -3.40 5.34 -10.18
N ARG A 87 -2.60 6.30 -10.66
CA ARG A 87 -1.66 6.08 -11.76
C ARG A 87 -0.26 5.88 -11.17
N GLU A 88 0.43 4.82 -11.57
CA GLU A 88 1.79 4.57 -11.08
C GLU A 88 2.70 5.74 -11.47
N ARG A 89 3.42 6.30 -10.49
CA ARG A 89 4.36 7.41 -10.75
C ARG A 89 5.49 6.91 -11.64
N ASN A 90 5.91 7.76 -12.57
CA ASN A 90 6.95 7.47 -13.57
C ASN A 90 6.58 6.32 -14.54
N ALA A 91 5.29 5.97 -14.65
CA ALA A 91 4.84 4.97 -15.62
C ALA A 91 5.24 5.35 -17.06
N GLY A 92 5.72 4.35 -17.79
CA GLY A 92 6.30 4.48 -19.12
C GLY A 92 7.41 3.46 -19.35
N ARG A 93 7.89 3.36 -20.59
CA ARG A 93 8.91 2.36 -21.02
C ARG A 93 10.20 2.36 -20.19
N GLN A 94 10.52 3.46 -19.51
CA GLN A 94 11.70 3.56 -18.65
C GLN A 94 11.63 2.67 -17.39
N ILE A 95 10.43 2.27 -16.96
CA ILE A 95 10.21 1.45 -15.76
C ILE A 95 9.81 0.02 -16.12
N ASP A 96 9.20 -0.16 -17.28
CA ASP A 96 8.83 -1.46 -17.84
C ASP A 96 8.70 -1.31 -19.35
N GLU A 97 9.64 -1.90 -20.10
CA GLU A 97 9.73 -1.76 -21.56
C GLU A 97 8.50 -2.30 -22.31
N HIS A 98 7.71 -3.15 -21.65
CA HIS A 98 6.49 -3.76 -22.19
C HIS A 98 5.20 -3.10 -21.67
N MET A 99 5.29 -2.02 -20.88
CA MET A 99 4.13 -1.32 -20.36
C MET A 99 3.47 -0.47 -21.46
N ASN A 100 2.21 -0.79 -21.76
CA ASN A 100 1.35 0.05 -22.60
C ASN A 100 0.78 1.22 -21.77
N ASP A 101 0.44 2.35 -22.39
CA ASP A 101 -0.03 3.56 -21.69
C ASP A 101 -1.23 3.27 -20.74
N ASP A 102 -2.14 2.39 -21.14
CA ASP A 102 -3.29 1.93 -20.34
C ASP A 102 -2.90 1.09 -19.10
N GLY A 103 -1.72 0.45 -19.11
CA GLY A 103 -1.21 -0.39 -18.02
C GLY A 103 -0.74 0.40 -16.79
N SER A 104 -0.73 1.73 -16.88
CA SER A 104 -0.32 2.64 -15.80
C SER A 104 -1.43 2.89 -14.77
N LEU A 105 -2.69 2.61 -15.13
CA LEU A 105 -3.86 2.90 -14.31
C LEU A 105 -4.25 1.66 -13.47
N PHE A 106 -4.08 1.77 -12.16
CA PHE A 106 -4.46 0.72 -11.21
C PHE A 106 -5.78 1.09 -10.56
N GLN A 107 -6.83 0.28 -10.78
CA GLN A 107 -8.14 0.46 -10.16
C GLN A 107 -8.64 -0.86 -9.56
N PHE A 108 -8.91 -0.85 -8.26
CA PHE A 108 -9.48 -1.99 -7.54
C PHE A 108 -10.58 -1.51 -6.58
N SER A 109 -11.68 -2.23 -6.51
CA SER A 109 -12.78 -1.92 -5.59
C SER A 109 -13.30 -3.20 -4.94
N THR A 110 -13.82 -3.09 -3.72
CA THR A 110 -14.61 -4.18 -3.14
C THR A 110 -15.94 -4.30 -3.89
N ALA A 111 -16.50 -5.51 -3.97
CA ALA A 111 -17.74 -5.79 -4.68
C ALA A 111 -18.94 -4.90 -4.24
N ARG A 112 -18.91 -4.36 -3.01
CA ARG A 112 -19.91 -3.39 -2.53
C ARG A 112 -19.80 -2.01 -3.19
N ASN A 113 -18.61 -1.60 -3.63
CA ASN A 113 -18.38 -0.33 -4.33
C ASN A 113 -18.47 -0.44 -5.86
N ALA A 114 -18.46 -1.65 -6.42
CA ALA A 114 -18.68 -1.88 -7.86
C ALA A 114 -20.07 -1.43 -8.35
N ASN A 115 -21.04 -1.29 -7.43
CA ASN A 115 -22.42 -0.86 -7.72
C ASN A 115 -22.71 0.62 -7.42
N ARG A 116 -21.70 1.44 -7.07
CA ARG A 116 -21.91 2.90 -7.02
C ARG A 116 -21.80 3.49 -8.43
N PRO A 117 -22.78 4.31 -8.87
CA PRO A 117 -22.65 5.00 -10.14
C PRO A 117 -21.39 5.86 -10.12
N ARG A 118 -20.51 5.65 -11.10
CA ARG A 118 -19.36 6.52 -11.37
C ARG A 118 -19.93 7.81 -11.96
N ASN A 119 -20.03 8.86 -11.16
CA ASN A 119 -20.31 10.18 -11.69
C ASN A 119 -19.09 10.63 -12.51
N LEU A 120 -19.36 10.97 -13.77
CA LEU A 120 -18.45 11.52 -14.77
C LEU A 120 -17.83 12.85 -14.29
#